data_AF-E1ZHB1-F1
#
_entry.id   AF-E1ZHB1-F1
#
_cell.length_a   1.000
_cell.length_b   1.000
_cell.length_c   1.000
_cell.angle_alpha   90.00
_cell.angle_beta   90.00
_cell.angle_gamma   90.00
#
_symmetry.space_group_name_H-M   'P 1'
#
loop_
_entity.id
_entity.type
_entity.pdbx_description
1 polymer ?
#
loop_
_entity_poly.entity_id
_entity_poly.type
_entity_poly.pdbx_seq_one_letter_code
_entity_poly.pdbx_strand_id
1 'polypeptide(L)'
;MFAEGGADDIFAATPTDVKEKEAAAAAQAGQAAVAAAGARKGLLDNYDDAEGYYNFQVGEVIGEAGGAQYEVYAAHGKGVFSSVLRARDLSRRDHDTGTYPEVAIKVIRANETMYKAGQMERVIARKLSEADAEGKRHCIRILGSFEYRNHLCLVFEAMDMNLRELTKRYGRGIGLSISAVRVYAQQMLVALYHLKNCGVLHADIKPDNIL
;
A
#
# COMPACT_ATOMS: atom_id res chain seq x y z
N MET A 1 -6.61 -85.31 27.90
CA MET A 1 -5.62 -84.55 27.10
C MET A 1 -6.36 -83.94 25.93
N PHE A 2 -6.33 -82.59 25.83
CA PHE A 2 -6.29 -81.69 24.65
C PHE A 2 -6.84 -82.21 23.29
N ALA A 3 -7.57 -81.50 22.42
CA ALA A 3 -8.02 -80.10 22.29
C ALA A 3 -9.01 -80.02 21.08
N GLU A 4 -9.84 -78.95 21.05
CA GLU A 4 -10.33 -78.12 19.91
C GLU A 4 -10.87 -78.75 18.60
N GLY A 5 -11.87 -78.20 17.88
CA GLY A 5 -12.61 -76.94 17.94
C GLY A 5 -13.20 -76.57 16.56
N GLY A 6 -14.37 -75.91 16.54
CA GLY A 6 -14.92 -74.99 15.51
C GLY A 6 -15.09 -75.47 14.05
N ALA A 7 -16.04 -74.98 13.25
CA ALA A 7 -16.91 -73.83 13.38
C ALA A 7 -18.19 -74.02 12.55
N ASP A 8 -19.26 -73.46 13.09
CA ASP A 8 -20.55 -73.25 12.45
C ASP A 8 -20.51 -72.14 11.38
N ASP A 9 -21.57 -72.22 10.60
CA ASP A 9 -22.05 -71.46 9.47
C ASP A 9 -22.39 -69.98 9.78
N ILE A 10 -22.74 -69.23 8.72
CA ILE A 10 -23.91 -68.32 8.68
C ILE A 10 -23.79 -66.78 8.94
N PHE A 11 -24.16 -66.04 7.87
CA PHE A 11 -24.85 -64.74 7.75
C PHE A 11 -24.18 -63.35 7.93
N ALA A 12 -24.21 -62.63 6.78
CA ALA A 12 -24.76 -61.27 6.54
C ALA A 12 -24.14 -60.03 7.21
N ALA A 13 -23.58 -59.17 6.35
CA ALA A 13 -23.28 -57.76 6.64
C ALA A 13 -24.53 -57.03 7.19
N THR A 14 -24.37 -56.34 8.31
CA THR A 14 -25.44 -55.62 9.00
C THR A 14 -25.69 -54.24 8.38
N PRO A 15 -26.89 -53.64 8.55
CA PRO A 15 -27.28 -52.35 7.95
C PRO A 15 -26.47 -51.12 8.40
N THR A 16 -25.48 -51.31 9.27
CA THR A 16 -24.58 -50.28 9.80
C THR A 16 -23.49 -49.88 8.80
N ASP A 17 -23.02 -50.81 7.97
CA ASP A 17 -21.85 -50.59 7.10
C ASP A 17 -22.17 -49.72 5.87
N VAL A 18 -23.45 -49.66 5.48
CA VAL A 18 -23.93 -48.82 4.36
C VAL A 18 -24.06 -47.36 4.80
N LYS A 19 -24.52 -47.12 6.05
CA LYS A 19 -24.67 -45.76 6.60
C LYS A 19 -23.33 -45.08 6.86
N GLU A 20 -22.31 -45.83 7.26
CA GLU A 20 -20.95 -45.27 7.45
C GLU A 20 -20.30 -44.87 6.12
N LYS A 21 -20.54 -45.62 5.03
CA LYS A 21 -20.05 -45.25 3.70
C LYS A 21 -20.73 -44.02 3.10
N GLU A 22 -22.04 -43.85 3.32
CA GLU A 22 -22.76 -42.64 2.87
C GLU A 22 -22.34 -41.38 3.66
N ALA A 23 -22.10 -41.51 4.97
CA ALA A 23 -21.57 -40.41 5.79
C ALA A 23 -20.14 -40.01 5.40
N ALA A 24 -19.29 -40.97 5.05
CA ALA A 24 -17.93 -40.72 4.57
C ALA A 24 -17.91 -40.01 3.19
N ALA A 25 -18.82 -40.38 2.28
CA ALA A 25 -18.97 -39.73 0.97
C ALA A 25 -19.50 -38.29 1.10
N ALA A 26 -20.44 -38.04 2.01
CA ALA A 26 -20.93 -36.69 2.31
C ALA A 26 -19.86 -35.80 2.97
N ALA A 27 -19.01 -36.38 3.84
CA ALA A 27 -17.88 -35.67 4.46
C ALA A 27 -16.78 -35.32 3.44
N GLN A 28 -16.49 -36.21 2.47
CA GLN A 28 -15.57 -35.93 1.36
C GLN A 28 -16.12 -34.88 0.38
N ALA A 29 -17.43 -34.89 0.09
CA ALA A 29 -18.07 -33.86 -0.72
C ALA A 29 -18.07 -32.48 -0.03
N GLY A 30 -18.26 -32.45 1.29
CA GLY A 30 -18.14 -31.24 2.11
C GLY A 30 -16.71 -30.70 2.15
N GLN A 31 -15.70 -31.57 2.30
CA GLN A 31 -14.29 -31.17 2.25
C GLN A 31 -13.85 -30.70 0.86
N ALA A 32 -14.35 -31.30 -0.22
CA ALA A 32 -14.10 -30.84 -1.59
C ALA A 32 -14.78 -29.49 -1.88
N ALA A 33 -15.98 -29.23 -1.34
CA ALA A 33 -16.64 -27.94 -1.44
C ALA A 33 -15.94 -26.85 -0.60
N VAL A 34 -15.40 -27.19 0.57
CA VAL A 34 -14.59 -26.28 1.41
C VAL A 34 -13.22 -26.03 0.77
N ALA A 35 -12.60 -27.04 0.15
CA ALA A 35 -11.38 -26.87 -0.63
C ALA A 35 -11.61 -26.05 -1.91
N ALA A 36 -12.74 -26.24 -2.60
CA ALA A 36 -13.13 -25.42 -3.75
C ALA A 36 -13.55 -23.99 -3.36
N ALA A 37 -14.13 -23.80 -2.17
CA ALA A 37 -14.41 -22.47 -1.61
C ALA A 37 -13.12 -21.78 -1.14
N GLY A 38 -12.16 -22.53 -0.57
CA GLY A 38 -10.81 -22.07 -0.27
C GLY A 38 -10.02 -21.71 -1.54
N ALA A 39 -10.18 -22.49 -2.61
CA ALA A 39 -9.59 -22.23 -3.92
C ALA A 39 -10.26 -21.04 -4.64
N ARG A 40 -11.58 -20.86 -4.50
CA ARG A 40 -12.28 -19.64 -4.98
C ARG A 40 -11.90 -18.40 -4.19
N LYS A 41 -11.57 -18.54 -2.90
CA LYS A 41 -10.99 -17.45 -2.10
C LYS A 41 -9.55 -17.14 -2.49
N GLY A 42 -8.81 -18.12 -3.02
CA GLY A 42 -7.48 -17.96 -3.63
C GLY A 42 -7.51 -17.45 -5.08
N LEU A 43 -8.68 -17.32 -5.69
CA LEU A 43 -8.92 -16.65 -6.98
C LEU A 43 -9.45 -15.22 -6.80
N LEU A 44 -9.45 -14.71 -5.57
CA LEU A 44 -9.57 -13.28 -5.33
C LEU A 44 -8.20 -12.71 -5.63
N ASP A 45 -8.10 -11.99 -6.74
CA ASP A 45 -6.93 -11.26 -7.19
C ASP A 45 -6.00 -10.87 -6.03
N ASN A 46 -4.88 -11.58 -5.89
CA ASN A 46 -3.93 -11.36 -4.82
C ASN A 46 -3.07 -10.13 -5.13
N TYR A 47 -3.71 -8.96 -5.06
CA TYR A 47 -3.10 -7.65 -5.25
C TYR A 47 -2.15 -7.26 -4.12
N ASP A 48 -2.11 -8.04 -3.05
CA ASP A 48 -1.31 -7.76 -1.86
C ASP A 48 -0.18 -8.79 -1.73
N ASP A 49 0.99 -8.36 -1.29
CA ASP A 49 2.03 -9.27 -0.83
C ASP A 49 1.70 -9.83 0.58
N ALA A 50 2.47 -10.81 1.03
CA ALA A 50 2.28 -11.43 2.35
C ALA A 50 2.39 -10.45 3.53
N GLU A 51 2.98 -9.27 3.32
CA GLU A 51 3.12 -8.22 4.33
C GLU A 51 2.09 -7.07 4.17
N GLY A 52 1.13 -7.23 3.25
CA GLY A 52 0.06 -6.28 2.98
C GLY A 52 0.48 -5.07 2.16
N TYR A 53 1.58 -5.14 1.40
CA TYR A 53 1.86 -4.11 0.39
C TYR A 53 1.10 -4.38 -0.90
N TYR A 54 0.70 -3.29 -1.54
CA TYR A 54 0.13 -3.35 -2.87
C TYR A 54 1.16 -3.77 -3.93
N ASN A 55 0.85 -4.81 -4.70
CA ASN A 55 1.63 -5.35 -5.80
C ASN A 55 1.19 -4.70 -7.12
N PHE A 56 1.81 -3.57 -7.44
CA PHE A 56 1.51 -2.79 -8.64
C PHE A 56 2.15 -3.38 -9.90
N GLN A 57 1.54 -3.10 -11.06
CA GLN A 57 2.16 -3.34 -12.37
C GLN A 57 2.52 -2.02 -13.07
N VAL A 58 3.66 -1.99 -13.76
CA VAL A 58 4.02 -0.85 -14.61
C VAL A 58 3.07 -0.81 -15.80
N GLY A 59 2.50 0.36 -16.06
CA GLY A 59 1.43 0.60 -17.05
C GLY A 59 0.02 0.42 -16.50
N GLU A 60 -0.13 0.00 -15.24
CA GLU A 60 -1.43 -0.12 -14.60
C GLU A 60 -2.06 1.26 -14.35
N VAL A 61 -3.37 1.36 -14.59
CA VAL A 61 -4.14 2.55 -14.23
C VAL A 61 -4.87 2.31 -12.91
N ILE A 62 -4.54 3.14 -11.92
CA ILE A 62 -5.14 3.12 -10.58
C ILE A 62 -5.97 4.38 -10.34
N GLY A 63 -7.06 4.27 -9.60
CA GLY A 63 -7.97 5.38 -9.32
C GLY A 63 -9.33 4.90 -8.83
N GLU A 64 -10.16 5.84 -8.39
CA GLU A 64 -11.54 5.54 -7.99
C GLU A 64 -12.47 5.51 -9.22
N ALA A 65 -13.53 4.71 -9.17
CA ALA A 65 -14.53 4.66 -10.25
C ALA A 65 -15.19 6.04 -10.42
N GLY A 66 -15.05 6.65 -11.60
CA GLY A 66 -15.56 8.01 -11.88
C GLY A 66 -14.69 9.14 -11.32
N GLY A 67 -13.55 8.82 -10.71
CA GLY A 67 -12.56 9.77 -10.24
C GLY A 67 -11.35 9.89 -11.17
N ALA A 68 -10.33 10.60 -10.68
CA ALA A 68 -9.06 10.75 -11.37
C ALA A 68 -8.36 9.39 -11.57
N GLN A 69 -7.76 9.21 -12.76
CA GLN A 69 -7.09 7.98 -13.17
C GLN A 69 -5.58 8.24 -13.28
N TYR A 70 -4.77 7.34 -12.72
CA TYR A 70 -3.33 7.49 -12.66
C TYR A 70 -2.62 6.29 -13.27
N GLU A 71 -1.82 6.53 -14.32
CA GLU A 71 -0.99 5.49 -14.93
C GLU A 71 0.33 5.35 -14.16
N VAL A 72 0.53 4.21 -13.49
CA VAL A 72 1.74 3.92 -12.72
C VAL A 72 2.87 3.54 -13.68
N TYR A 73 4.01 4.21 -13.58
CA TYR A 73 5.15 3.93 -14.46
C TYR A 73 6.43 3.49 -13.73
N ALA A 74 6.54 3.74 -12.42
CA ALA A 74 7.70 3.31 -11.63
C ALA A 74 7.40 3.22 -10.13
N ALA A 75 8.17 2.41 -9.40
CA ALA A 75 8.31 2.58 -7.95
C ALA A 75 9.28 3.73 -7.65
N HIS A 76 8.97 4.53 -6.64
CA HIS A 76 9.87 5.56 -6.12
C HIS A 76 10.54 5.15 -4.81
N GLY A 77 9.79 4.50 -3.91
CA GLY A 77 10.31 4.07 -2.62
C GLY A 77 9.44 3.04 -1.92
N LYS A 78 10.02 2.28 -1.01
CA LYS A 78 9.32 1.33 -0.12
C LYS A 78 9.77 1.60 1.30
N GLY A 79 8.82 1.95 2.16
CA GLY A 79 9.05 2.22 3.58
C GLY A 79 8.26 1.25 4.46
N VAL A 80 8.50 1.30 5.76
CA VAL A 80 7.85 0.40 6.73
C VAL A 80 6.32 0.50 6.67
N PHE A 81 5.76 1.65 6.32
CA PHE A 81 4.31 1.89 6.39
C PHE A 81 3.59 1.84 5.03
N SER A 82 4.33 2.02 3.93
CA SER A 82 3.76 2.27 2.60
C SER A 82 4.78 2.07 1.50
N SER A 83 4.30 1.87 0.28
CA SER A 83 5.08 2.08 -0.95
C SER A 83 4.74 3.46 -1.55
N VAL A 84 5.68 4.04 -2.30
CA VAL A 84 5.49 5.26 -3.07
C VAL A 84 5.73 4.91 -4.54
N LEU A 85 4.73 5.20 -5.36
CA LEU A 85 4.73 4.97 -6.80
C LEU A 85 4.83 6.30 -7.52
N ARG A 86 5.46 6.32 -8.70
CA ARG A 86 5.37 7.43 -9.64
C ARG A 86 4.31 7.10 -10.69
N ALA A 87 3.46 8.08 -10.95
CA ALA A 87 2.37 7.94 -11.89
C ALA A 87 2.13 9.23 -12.69
N ARG A 88 1.35 9.13 -13.76
CA ARG A 88 0.85 10.25 -14.54
C ARG A 88 -0.65 10.42 -14.31
N ASP A 89 -1.11 11.63 -14.02
CA ASP A 89 -2.54 11.91 -13.90
C ASP A 89 -3.18 12.03 -15.29
N LEU A 90 -3.85 10.96 -15.73
CA LEU A 90 -4.50 10.88 -17.04
C LEU A 90 -5.73 11.79 -17.16
N SER A 91 -6.23 12.29 -16.03
CA SER A 91 -7.40 13.16 -15.95
C SER A 91 -7.07 14.61 -16.27
N ARG A 92 -5.80 15.00 -16.12
CA ARG A 92 -5.31 16.36 -16.31
C ARG A 92 -4.35 16.41 -17.47
N ARG A 93 -4.86 16.32 -18.69
CA ARG A 93 -4.01 16.54 -19.86
C ARG A 93 -3.66 18.02 -19.97
N ASP A 94 -2.38 18.33 -19.95
CA ASP A 94 -1.89 19.65 -20.29
C ASP A 94 -2.07 19.85 -21.81
N HIS A 95 -2.90 20.81 -22.18
CA HIS A 95 -3.21 21.10 -23.58
C HIS A 95 -2.07 21.81 -24.32
N ASP A 96 -1.21 22.53 -23.59
CA ASP A 96 -0.11 23.29 -24.18
C ASP A 96 1.08 22.39 -24.49
N THR A 97 1.43 21.51 -23.56
CA THR A 97 2.53 20.56 -23.73
C THR A 97 2.09 19.23 -24.36
N GLY A 98 0.78 18.94 -24.33
CA GLY A 98 0.23 17.66 -24.74
C GLY A 98 0.53 16.51 -23.78
N THR A 99 1.13 16.79 -22.62
CA THR A 99 1.63 15.80 -21.66
C THR A 99 0.68 15.63 -20.46
N TYR A 100 0.92 14.59 -19.66
CA TYR A 100 0.22 14.35 -18.41
C TYR A 100 1.15 14.70 -17.23
N PRO A 101 0.68 15.46 -16.24
CA PRO A 101 1.47 15.85 -15.10
C PRO A 101 1.83 14.63 -14.26
N GLU A 102 3.05 14.62 -13.76
CA GLU A 102 3.54 13.56 -12.90
C GLU A 102 3.12 13.77 -11.45
N VAL A 103 2.83 12.66 -10.77
CA VAL A 103 2.43 12.63 -9.36
C VAL A 103 3.16 11.51 -8.62
N ALA A 104 3.28 11.67 -7.31
CA ALA A 104 3.73 10.61 -6.42
C ALA A 104 2.53 10.05 -5.63
N ILE A 105 2.30 8.74 -5.69
CA ILE A 105 1.19 8.08 -5.01
C ILE A 105 1.74 7.23 -3.89
N LYS A 106 1.46 7.64 -2.65
CA LYS A 106 1.78 6.87 -1.44
C LYS A 106 0.65 5.88 -1.19
N VAL A 107 0.94 4.60 -1.37
CA VAL A 107 0.01 3.48 -1.16
C VAL A 107 0.25 2.90 0.22
N ILE A 108 -0.70 3.14 1.13
CA ILE A 108 -0.63 2.66 2.51
C ILE A 108 -0.88 1.16 2.53
N ARG A 109 -0.09 0.39 3.30
CA ARG A 109 -0.29 -1.05 3.46
C ARG A 109 -1.73 -1.38 3.91
N ALA A 110 -2.26 -2.51 3.46
CA ALA A 110 -3.57 -3.06 3.84
C ALA A 110 -3.54 -3.61 5.28
N ASN A 111 -3.41 -2.70 6.25
CA ASN A 111 -3.37 -2.99 7.68
C ASN A 111 -4.12 -1.89 8.43
N GLU A 112 -4.97 -2.26 9.39
CA GLU A 112 -5.85 -1.29 10.07
C GLU A 112 -5.08 -0.18 10.81
N THR A 113 -3.95 -0.52 11.46
CA THR A 113 -3.10 0.47 12.13
C THR A 113 -2.47 1.42 11.12
N MET A 114 -2.00 0.90 9.99
CA MET A 114 -1.42 1.70 8.92
C MET A 114 -2.47 2.60 8.26
N TYR A 115 -3.68 2.09 8.05
CA TYR A 115 -4.81 2.85 7.53
C TYR A 115 -5.15 4.03 8.45
N LYS A 116 -5.29 3.80 9.77
CA LYS A 116 -5.53 4.88 10.76
C LYS A 116 -4.41 5.93 10.75
N ALA A 117 -3.16 5.51 10.65
CA ALA A 117 -2.01 6.43 10.54
C ALA A 117 -2.05 7.22 9.22
N GLY A 118 -2.33 6.57 8.09
CA GLY A 118 -2.48 7.21 6.79
C GLY A 118 -3.65 8.20 6.73
N GLN A 119 -4.74 7.91 7.45
CA GLN A 119 -5.87 8.83 7.60
C GLN A 119 -5.47 10.10 8.35
N MET A 120 -4.70 9.96 9.43
CA MET A 120 -4.15 11.11 10.16
C MET A 120 -3.19 11.92 9.26
N GLU A 121 -2.32 11.24 8.52
CA GLU A 121 -1.41 11.88 7.57
C GLU A 121 -2.17 12.67 6.50
N ARG A 122 -3.23 12.10 5.91
CA ARG A 122 -4.11 12.79 4.97
C ARG A 122 -4.68 14.09 5.55
N VAL A 123 -5.18 14.04 6.78
CA VAL A 123 -5.77 15.20 7.46
C VAL A 123 -4.72 16.29 7.68
N ILE A 124 -3.53 15.92 8.16
CA ILE A 124 -2.43 16.86 8.40
C ILE A 124 -1.95 17.48 7.08
N ALA A 125 -1.69 16.66 6.06
CA ALA A 125 -1.21 17.12 4.76
C ALA A 125 -2.21 18.07 4.09
N ARG A 126 -3.51 17.77 4.19
CA ARG A 126 -4.57 18.63 3.67
C ARG A 126 -4.61 19.97 4.41
N LYS A 127 -4.57 19.95 5.74
CA LYS A 127 -4.51 21.17 6.57
C LYS A 127 -3.33 22.06 6.19
N LEU A 128 -2.14 21.48 6.01
CA LEU A 128 -0.95 22.24 5.63
C LEU A 128 -1.06 22.82 4.22
N SER A 129 -1.64 22.08 3.28
CA SER A 129 -1.83 22.52 1.89
C SER A 129 -2.88 23.63 1.78
N GLU A 130 -3.99 23.52 2.51
CA GLU A 130 -5.06 24.53 2.56
C GLU A 130 -4.58 25.85 3.19
N ALA A 131 -3.68 25.76 4.19
CA ALA A 131 -3.07 26.92 4.83
C ALA A 131 -1.93 27.55 4.00
N ASP A 132 -1.55 26.97 2.85
CA ASP A 132 -0.52 27.46 1.94
C ASP A 132 -1.06 27.70 0.52
N ALA A 133 -1.98 28.67 0.41
CA ALA A 133 -2.59 29.05 -0.87
C ALA A 133 -1.55 29.51 -1.92
N GLU A 134 -0.42 30.09 -1.49
CA GLU A 134 0.62 30.58 -2.38
C GLU A 134 1.64 29.51 -2.81
N GLY A 135 1.69 28.36 -2.13
CA GLY A 135 2.68 27.31 -2.38
C GLY A 135 4.11 27.68 -2.01
N LYS A 136 4.28 28.51 -0.97
CA LYS A 136 5.59 29.06 -0.57
C LYS A 136 6.04 28.59 0.81
N ARG A 137 5.40 27.58 1.38
CA ARG A 137 5.71 27.11 2.75
C ARG A 137 6.62 25.90 2.79
N HIS A 138 7.07 25.39 1.65
CA HIS A 138 8.03 24.27 1.55
C HIS A 138 7.57 23.02 2.32
N CYS A 139 6.25 22.78 2.38
CA CYS A 139 5.67 21.50 2.80
C CYS A 139 5.12 20.81 1.55
N ILE A 140 5.26 19.49 1.48
CA ILE A 140 4.76 18.69 0.36
C ILE A 140 3.25 18.90 0.18
N ARG A 141 2.82 19.17 -1.06
CA ARG A 141 1.42 19.39 -1.38
C ARG A 141 0.72 18.07 -1.67
N ILE A 142 -0.38 17.84 -0.93
CA ILE A 142 -1.32 16.77 -1.27
C ILE A 142 -2.28 17.27 -2.36
N LEU A 143 -2.42 16.49 -3.43
CA LEU A 143 -3.29 16.77 -4.57
C LEU A 143 -4.65 16.07 -4.43
N GLY A 144 -4.69 14.96 -3.70
CA GLY A 144 -5.90 14.19 -3.46
C GLY A 144 -5.64 12.91 -2.69
N SER A 145 -6.70 12.13 -2.50
CA SER A 145 -6.63 10.78 -1.94
C SER A 145 -7.77 9.95 -2.48
N PHE A 146 -7.56 8.64 -2.61
CA PHE A 146 -8.60 7.70 -3.00
C PHE A 146 -8.36 6.35 -2.32
N GLU A 147 -9.35 5.47 -2.38
CA GLU A 147 -9.19 4.07 -1.98
C GLU A 147 -9.13 3.18 -3.23
N TYR A 148 -8.20 2.24 -3.23
CA TYR A 148 -8.03 1.32 -4.35
C TYR A 148 -7.62 -0.05 -3.83
N ARG A 149 -8.43 -1.08 -4.13
CA ARG A 149 -8.18 -2.47 -3.72
C ARG A 149 -7.83 -2.61 -2.23
N ASN A 150 -8.61 -1.96 -1.36
CA ASN A 150 -8.42 -1.91 0.11
C ASN A 150 -7.18 -1.14 0.61
N HIS A 151 -6.47 -0.42 -0.26
CA HIS A 151 -5.41 0.49 0.14
C HIS A 151 -5.88 1.94 0.14
N LEU A 152 -5.47 2.69 1.16
CA LEU A 152 -5.54 4.14 1.13
C LEU A 152 -4.39 4.68 0.27
N CYS A 153 -4.72 5.45 -0.75
CA CYS A 153 -3.77 6.09 -1.65
C CYS A 153 -3.78 7.60 -1.45
N LEU A 154 -2.61 8.18 -1.16
CA LEU A 154 -2.42 9.62 -1.04
C LEU A 154 -1.62 10.13 -2.24
N VAL A 155 -2.16 11.11 -2.95
CA VAL A 155 -1.56 11.67 -4.16
C VAL A 155 -0.88 12.98 -3.81
N PHE A 156 0.41 13.06 -4.09
CA PHE A 156 1.26 14.23 -3.85
C PHE A 156 1.83 14.75 -5.16
N GLU A 157 2.31 16.00 -5.13
CA GLU A 157 3.17 16.52 -6.19
C GLU A 157 4.42 15.64 -6.36
N ALA A 158 4.87 15.48 -7.60
CA ALA A 158 6.09 14.73 -7.88
C ALA A 158 7.33 15.52 -7.44
N MET A 159 8.19 14.87 -6.67
CA MET A 159 9.50 15.39 -6.25
C MET A 159 10.61 14.43 -6.68
N ASP A 160 11.84 14.95 -6.75
CA ASP A 160 12.96 14.21 -7.32
C ASP A 160 13.61 13.23 -6.36
N MET A 161 14.38 13.71 -5.39
CA MET A 161 15.18 12.87 -4.49
C MET A 161 15.31 13.52 -3.12
N ASN A 162 15.37 12.69 -2.07
CA ASN A 162 15.58 13.20 -0.72
C ASN A 162 17.04 13.70 -0.49
N LEU A 163 17.23 14.52 0.54
CA LEU A 163 18.56 15.05 0.91
C LEU A 163 19.56 13.94 1.29
N ARG A 164 19.08 12.80 1.80
CA ARG A 164 19.91 11.62 2.08
C ARG A 164 20.52 11.05 0.79
N GLU A 165 19.77 10.96 -0.29
CA GLU A 165 20.25 10.54 -1.60
C GLU A 165 21.15 11.60 -2.23
N LEU A 166 20.77 12.87 -2.14
CA LEU A 166 21.58 13.98 -2.65
C LEU A 166 22.98 13.98 -2.03
N THR A 167 23.08 13.88 -0.70
CA THR A 167 24.37 13.84 0.00
C THR A 167 25.22 12.62 -0.35
N LYS A 168 24.60 11.47 -0.67
CA LYS A 168 25.32 10.29 -1.17
C LYS A 168 25.93 10.54 -2.55
N ARG A 169 25.25 11.28 -3.44
CA ARG A 169 25.76 11.59 -4.80
C ARG A 169 27.00 12.50 -4.76
N TYR A 170 27.08 13.43 -3.80
CA TYR A 170 28.28 14.26 -3.62
C TYR A 170 29.51 13.49 -3.11
N GLY A 171 29.30 12.31 -2.55
CA GLY A 171 30.37 11.45 -2.04
C GLY A 171 30.51 11.49 -0.52
N ARG A 172 31.05 10.39 0.02
CA ARG A 172 31.11 10.16 1.47
C ARG A 172 31.99 11.20 2.17
N GLY A 173 31.41 11.95 3.10
CA GLY A 173 32.14 12.93 3.91
C GLY A 173 32.36 14.29 3.25
N ILE A 174 31.88 14.50 2.01
CA ILE A 174 32.00 15.80 1.31
C ILE A 174 30.91 16.77 1.77
N GLY A 175 29.67 16.27 1.87
CA GLY A 175 28.53 17.10 2.26
C GLY A 175 28.09 18.07 1.16
N LEU A 176 27.30 19.07 1.53
CA LEU A 176 26.80 20.11 0.63
C LEU A 176 27.61 21.39 0.79
N SER A 177 27.67 22.21 -0.27
CA SER A 177 28.28 23.53 -0.17
C SER A 177 27.56 24.40 0.87
N ILE A 178 28.29 25.28 1.55
CA ILE A 178 27.71 26.16 2.57
C ILE A 178 26.58 27.05 2.01
N SER A 179 26.70 27.45 0.75
CA SER A 179 25.66 28.19 0.04
C SER A 179 24.37 27.38 -0.11
N ALA A 180 24.47 26.10 -0.47
CA ALA A 180 23.31 25.22 -0.56
C ALA A 180 22.70 24.97 0.84
N VAL A 181 23.54 24.72 1.86
CA VAL A 181 23.09 24.56 3.25
C VAL A 181 22.31 25.79 3.72
N ARG A 182 22.76 27.01 3.39
CA ARG A 182 22.05 28.25 3.73
C ARG A 182 20.66 28.31 3.10
N VAL A 183 20.54 27.94 1.82
CA VAL A 183 19.24 27.94 1.11
C VAL A 183 18.30 26.90 1.74
N TYR A 184 18.77 25.67 1.95
CA TYR A 184 17.94 24.63 2.58
C TYR A 184 17.53 25.00 3.99
N ALA A 185 18.43 25.56 4.80
CA ALA A 185 18.10 26.01 6.14
C ALA A 185 17.00 27.09 6.14
N GLN A 186 17.05 28.05 5.21
CA GLN A 186 16.01 29.07 5.06
C GLN A 186 14.65 28.44 4.71
N GLN A 187 14.62 27.54 3.72
CA GLN A 187 13.39 26.84 3.31
C GLN A 187 12.82 25.99 4.47
N MET A 188 13.68 25.26 5.19
CA MET A 188 13.29 24.49 6.37
C MET A 188 12.71 25.37 7.48
N LEU A 189 13.28 26.54 7.74
CA LEU A 189 12.73 27.48 8.73
C LEU A 189 11.36 28.01 8.33
N VAL A 190 11.13 28.26 7.04
CA VAL A 190 9.81 28.65 6.53
C VAL A 190 8.79 27.51 6.72
N ALA A 191 9.18 26.27 6.43
CA ALA A 191 8.33 25.10 6.67
C ALA A 191 8.01 24.89 8.16
N LEU A 192 9.01 25.01 9.03
CA LEU A 192 8.83 24.91 10.48
C LEU A 192 7.91 26.00 11.03
N TYR A 193 8.04 27.23 10.52
CA TYR A 193 7.14 28.32 10.88
C TYR A 193 5.69 28.04 10.44
N HIS A 194 5.51 27.47 9.24
CA HIS A 194 4.20 27.05 8.76
C HIS A 194 3.57 25.94 9.63
N LEU A 195 4.34 24.90 9.94
CA LEU A 195 3.93 23.82 10.83
C LEU A 195 3.48 24.38 12.20
N LYS A 196 4.25 25.30 12.77
CA LYS A 196 3.91 25.99 14.03
C LYS A 196 2.59 26.73 13.93
N ASN A 197 2.37 27.52 12.88
CA ASN A 197 1.13 28.28 12.69
C ASN A 197 -0.09 27.36 12.50
N CYS A 198 0.12 26.18 11.93
CA CYS A 198 -0.91 25.16 11.80
C CYS A 198 -1.08 24.29 13.05
N GLY A 199 -0.28 24.48 14.11
CA GLY A 199 -0.31 23.65 15.32
C GLY A 199 0.06 22.19 15.05
N VAL A 200 0.97 21.94 14.11
CA VAL A 200 1.43 20.60 13.71
C VAL A 200 2.86 20.39 14.19
N LEU A 201 3.11 19.23 14.82
CA LEU A 201 4.45 18.75 15.15
C LEU A 201 4.83 17.61 14.20
N HIS A 202 5.88 17.78 13.40
CA HIS A 202 6.31 16.74 12.45
C HIS A 202 6.94 15.50 13.14
N ALA A 203 7.67 15.70 14.24
CA ALA A 203 8.33 14.67 15.06
C ALA A 203 9.42 13.80 14.39
N ASP A 204 9.50 13.71 13.06
CA ASP A 204 10.51 12.89 12.34
C ASP A 204 11.27 13.67 11.25
N ILE A 205 11.73 14.89 11.54
CA ILE A 205 12.50 15.68 10.56
C ILE A 205 13.92 15.12 10.45
N LYS A 206 14.24 14.58 9.27
CA LYS A 206 15.55 13.99 8.93
C LYS A 206 15.79 14.09 7.41
N PRO A 207 17.04 13.91 6.93
CA PRO A 207 17.35 14.02 5.51
C PRO A 207 16.56 13.10 4.58
N ASP A 208 16.06 11.97 5.08
CA ASP A 208 15.22 11.03 4.33
C ASP A 208 13.79 11.57 4.06
N ASN A 209 13.33 12.54 4.86
CA ASN A 209 11.98 13.13 4.80
C ASN A 209 11.99 14.58 4.23
N ILE A 210 13.09 14.99 3.60
CA ILE A 210 13.21 16.29 2.92
C ILE A 210 13.53 15.99 1.46
N LEU A 211 12.59 16.30 0.57
CA LEU A 211 12.59 16.00 -0.88
C LEU A 211 13.07 17.20 -1.71
#